data_AF-X1FTR6-F1
#
_entry.id   AF-X1FTR6-F1
#
_cell.length_a   1.000
_cell.length_b   1.000
_cell.length_c   1.000
_cell.angle_alpha   90.00
_cell.angle_beta   90.00
_cell.angle_gamma   90.00
#
_symmetry.space_group_name_H-M   'P 1'
#
loop_
_entity.id
_entity.type
_entity.pdbx_description
1 polymer ?
#
loop_
_entity_poly.entity_id
_entity_poly.type
_entity_poly.pdbx_seq_one_letter_code
_entity_poly.pdbx_strand_id
1 'polypeptide(L)'
;AFAVADRGACHLRATVYKAELSGIIPPEQIEGKAKVLLDFEDRHTLFDSLILCRFFRDLYPWEKISLLINAATGMELDKKGLQKLALDITNQAREFNLREGMTKEADTLPKRFFEEKLEDSGKVLPKSEFDKMLSDYYRLKGWD
;
A
#
# COMPACT_ATOMS: atom_id res chain seq x y z
N ALA A 1 3.22 -4.53 2.18
CA ALA A 1 3.68 -3.69 1.05
C ALA A 1 4.35 -4.54 -0.01
N PHE A 2 5.51 -5.15 0.25
CA PHE A 2 6.20 -5.98 -0.73
C PHE A 2 5.36 -7.14 -1.28
N ALA A 3 4.58 -7.80 -0.42
CA ALA A 3 3.75 -8.94 -0.81
C ALA A 3 2.62 -8.58 -1.79
N VAL A 4 2.04 -7.38 -1.71
CA VAL A 4 0.76 -7.05 -2.40
C VAL A 4 0.90 -6.04 -3.53
N ALA A 5 2.12 -5.55 -3.78
CA ALA A 5 2.36 -4.58 -4.83
C ALA A 5 2.09 -5.20 -6.22
N ASP A 6 1.30 -4.49 -7.02
CA ASP A 6 0.83 -4.90 -8.36
C ASP A 6 1.94 -5.35 -9.34
N ARG A 7 3.15 -4.82 -9.21
CA ARG A 7 4.29 -5.15 -10.08
C ARG A 7 5.36 -6.02 -9.39
N GLY A 8 4.97 -6.73 -8.33
CA GLY A 8 5.87 -7.49 -7.48
C GLY A 8 6.58 -6.62 -6.43
N ALA A 9 7.55 -7.22 -5.73
CA ALA A 9 8.18 -6.65 -4.55
C ALA A 9 8.79 -5.25 -4.80
N CYS A 10 8.02 -4.21 -4.47
CA CYS A 10 8.40 -2.82 -4.71
C CYS A 10 8.06 -1.92 -3.53
N HIS A 11 9.06 -1.18 -3.02
CA HIS A 11 8.86 -0.24 -1.92
C HIS A 11 8.12 1.04 -2.37
N LEU A 12 8.19 1.41 -3.65
CA LEU A 12 7.65 2.68 -4.15
C LEU A 12 6.12 2.72 -4.29
N ARG A 13 5.41 1.58 -4.24
CA ARG A 13 3.93 1.57 -4.34
C ARG A 13 3.24 2.05 -3.06
N ALA A 14 3.87 1.89 -1.91
CA ALA A 14 3.29 2.32 -0.63
C ALA A 14 4.26 3.15 0.22
N THR A 15 5.58 2.95 0.12
CA THR A 15 6.59 3.62 0.98
C THR A 15 6.27 3.59 2.49
N VAL A 16 5.56 2.56 2.97
CA VAL A 16 5.02 2.49 4.35
C VAL A 16 6.12 2.57 5.43
N TYR A 17 7.36 2.20 5.09
CA TYR A 17 8.53 2.41 5.94
C TYR A 17 8.69 3.87 6.39
N LYS A 18 8.24 4.84 5.60
CA LYS A 18 8.22 6.25 6.00
C LYS A 18 7.33 6.47 7.22
N ALA A 19 6.15 5.84 7.25
CA ALA A 19 5.23 5.95 8.37
C ALA A 19 5.83 5.35 9.65
N GLU A 20 6.54 4.23 9.50
CA GLU A 20 7.23 3.56 10.60
C GLU A 20 8.39 4.40 11.15
N LEU A 21 9.28 4.87 10.26
CA LEU A 21 10.45 5.66 10.62
C LEU A 21 10.10 7.05 11.17
N SER A 22 8.97 7.64 10.76
CA SER A 22 8.52 8.95 11.26
C SER A 22 7.63 8.86 12.50
N GLY A 23 7.42 7.66 13.06
CA GLY A 23 6.62 7.47 14.27
C GLY A 23 5.10 7.60 14.10
N ILE A 24 4.57 7.51 12.88
CA ILE A 24 3.12 7.46 12.63
C ILE A 24 2.53 6.15 13.14
N ILE A 25 3.27 5.05 13.00
CA ILE A 25 2.93 3.74 13.54
C ILE A 25 4.22 3.03 13.98
N PRO A 26 4.28 2.39 15.15
CA PRO A 26 5.45 1.60 15.53
C PRO A 26 5.72 0.46 14.53
N PRO A 27 6.98 0.15 14.21
CA PRO A 27 7.32 -0.94 13.29
C PRO A 27 6.73 -2.30 13.69
N GLU A 28 6.65 -2.59 14.98
CA GLU A 28 6.17 -3.89 15.50
C GLU A 28 4.64 -3.95 15.62
N GLN A 29 3.92 -2.84 15.47
CA GLN A 29 2.46 -2.84 15.59
C GLN A 29 1.82 -3.38 14.32
N ILE A 30 0.92 -4.36 14.47
CA ILE A 30 0.18 -4.96 13.35
C ILE A 30 -1.26 -4.44 13.25
N GLU A 31 -1.89 -4.12 14.38
CA GLU A 31 -3.24 -3.59 14.45
C GLU A 31 -3.31 -2.22 13.74
N GLY A 32 -4.23 -2.10 12.77
CA GLY A 32 -4.39 -0.87 11.99
C GLY A 32 -3.29 -0.61 10.96
N LYS A 33 -2.25 -1.45 10.89
CA LYS A 33 -1.12 -1.28 9.95
C LYS A 33 -1.56 -1.34 8.49
N ALA A 34 -2.50 -2.23 8.16
CA ALA A 34 -3.08 -2.30 6.82
C ALA A 34 -3.77 -1.00 6.40
N LYS A 35 -4.45 -0.31 7.33
CA LYS A 35 -5.10 0.99 7.05
C LYS A 35 -4.07 2.09 6.77
N VAL A 36 -2.96 2.10 7.51
CA VAL A 36 -1.85 3.04 7.26
C VAL A 36 -1.21 2.77 5.90
N LEU A 37 -0.98 1.49 5.57
CA LEU A 37 -0.45 1.09 4.27
C LEU A 37 -1.37 1.57 3.14
N LEU A 38 -2.68 1.35 3.25
CA LEU A 38 -3.65 1.77 2.23
C LEU A 38 -3.72 3.27 2.03
N ASP A 39 -3.71 4.08 3.10
CA ASP A 39 -3.69 5.55 2.96
C ASP A 39 -2.45 6.03 2.20
N PHE A 40 -1.32 5.35 2.36
CA PHE A 40 -0.14 5.64 1.56
C PHE A 40 -0.29 5.12 0.12
N GLU A 41 -0.63 3.86 -0.07
CA GLU A 41 -0.79 3.23 -1.39
C GLU A 41 -1.79 3.97 -2.29
N ASP A 42 -2.92 4.41 -1.75
CA ASP A 42 -3.95 5.14 -2.50
C ASP A 42 -3.40 6.48 -2.99
N ARG A 43 -2.76 7.28 -2.12
CA ARG A 43 -2.09 8.53 -2.53
C ARG A 43 -1.02 8.27 -3.58
N HIS A 44 -0.28 7.19 -3.40
CA HIS A 44 0.81 6.80 -4.29
C HIS A 44 0.29 6.40 -5.67
N THR A 45 -0.88 5.77 -5.74
CA THR A 45 -1.56 5.45 -7.00
C THR A 45 -1.95 6.73 -7.75
N LEU A 46 -2.49 7.73 -7.05
CA LEU A 46 -2.84 9.03 -7.65
C LEU A 46 -1.61 9.80 -8.11
N PHE A 47 -0.53 9.77 -7.33
CA PHE A 47 0.74 10.37 -7.73
C PHE A 47 1.30 9.75 -9.00
N ASP A 48 1.25 8.42 -9.16
CA ASP A 48 1.73 7.77 -10.38
C ASP A 48 0.88 8.18 -11.59
N SER A 49 -0.43 8.35 -11.38
CA SER A 49 -1.36 8.82 -12.41
C SER A 49 -1.12 10.28 -12.81
N LEU A 50 -0.70 11.13 -11.86
CA LEU A 50 -0.37 12.54 -12.06
C LEU A 50 1.11 12.79 -12.38
N ILE A 51 1.94 11.74 -12.40
CA ILE A 51 3.40 11.81 -12.60
C ILE A 51 4.06 12.72 -11.52
N LEU A 52 3.58 12.65 -10.28
CA LEU A 52 4.14 13.38 -9.15
C LEU A 52 5.30 12.62 -8.51
N CYS A 53 6.38 13.35 -8.19
CA CYS A 53 7.54 12.76 -7.54
C CYS A 53 7.24 12.31 -6.11
N ARG A 54 7.60 11.06 -5.81
CA ARG A 54 7.44 10.39 -4.50
C ARG A 54 8.15 11.09 -3.33
N PHE A 55 9.21 11.84 -3.60
CA PHE A 55 9.99 12.50 -2.55
C PHE A 55 9.26 13.68 -1.90
N PHE A 56 8.28 14.25 -2.59
CA PHE A 56 7.46 15.34 -2.08
C PHE A 56 6.13 14.85 -1.48
N ARG A 57 6.00 13.55 -1.15
CA ARG A 57 4.76 12.95 -0.60
C ARG A 57 4.19 13.62 0.64
N ASP A 58 5.05 14.24 1.45
CA ASP A 58 4.63 14.97 2.66
C ASP A 58 4.12 16.39 2.34
N LEU A 59 4.37 16.91 1.14
CA LEU A 59 3.88 18.22 0.67
C LEU A 59 2.55 18.13 -0.09
N TYR A 60 2.11 16.92 -0.44
CA TYR A 60 0.85 16.67 -1.14
C TYR A 60 -0.12 15.88 -0.24
N PRO A 61 -0.70 16.52 0.80
CA PRO A 61 -1.80 15.91 1.52
C PRO A 61 -3.02 15.75 0.60
N TRP A 62 -4.03 15.00 1.06
CA TRP A 62 -5.22 14.65 0.28
C TRP A 62 -5.91 15.86 -0.35
N GLU A 63 -5.99 16.96 0.39
CA GLU A 63 -6.59 18.23 -0.04
C GLU A 63 -5.82 18.84 -1.21
N LYS A 64 -4.50 18.66 -1.23
CA LYS A 64 -3.67 19.17 -2.32
C LYS A 64 -3.72 18.28 -3.56
N ILE A 65 -3.84 16.97 -3.39
CA ILE A 65 -4.11 16.04 -4.50
C ILE A 65 -5.48 16.35 -5.12
N SER A 66 -6.51 16.57 -4.30
CA SER A 66 -7.86 16.97 -4.74
C SER A 66 -7.81 18.25 -5.59
N LEU A 67 -7.13 19.30 -5.09
CA LEU A 67 -6.95 20.55 -5.81
C LEU A 67 -6.26 20.35 -7.16
N LEU A 68 -5.18 19.55 -7.21
CA LEU A 68 -4.44 19.30 -8.46
C LEU A 68 -5.29 18.58 -9.49
N ILE A 69 -6.05 17.57 -9.07
CA ILE A 69 -6.97 16.83 -9.95
C ILE A 69 -8.08 17.74 -10.46
N ASN A 70 -8.70 18.54 -9.59
CA ASN A 70 -9.73 19.49 -9.99
C ASN A 70 -9.19 20.51 -11.01
N ALA A 71 -8.02 21.10 -10.75
CA ALA A 71 -7.41 22.08 -11.66
C ALA A 71 -7.06 21.48 -13.03
N ALA A 72 -6.67 20.21 -13.10
CA ALA A 72 -6.28 19.55 -14.34
C ALA A 72 -7.47 18.97 -15.13
N THR A 73 -8.54 18.56 -14.45
CA THR A 73 -9.61 17.73 -15.05
C THR A 73 -11.02 18.28 -14.86
N GLY A 74 -11.22 19.23 -13.95
CA GLY A 74 -12.54 19.70 -13.51
C GLY A 74 -13.26 18.77 -12.51
N MET A 75 -12.68 17.62 -12.15
CA MET A 75 -13.31 16.70 -11.20
C MET A 75 -13.30 17.26 -9.77
N GLU A 76 -14.45 17.27 -9.11
CA GLU A 76 -14.59 17.66 -7.71
C GLU A 76 -14.66 16.40 -6.82
N LEU A 77 -13.52 16.01 -6.25
CA LEU A 77 -13.41 14.82 -5.42
C LEU A 77 -12.90 15.17 -4.02
N ASP A 78 -13.63 14.76 -2.99
CA ASP A 78 -13.14 14.76 -1.62
C ASP A 78 -12.18 13.58 -1.37
N LYS A 79 -11.66 13.44 -0.15
CA LYS A 79 -10.76 12.32 0.20
C LYS A 79 -11.36 10.96 -0.13
N LYS A 80 -12.65 10.73 0.14
CA LYS A 80 -13.29 9.44 -0.12
C LYS A 80 -13.40 9.17 -1.62
N GLY A 81 -13.76 10.18 -2.41
CA GLY A 81 -13.78 10.11 -3.86
C GLY A 81 -12.41 9.79 -4.45
N LEU A 82 -11.35 10.42 -3.93
CA LEU A 82 -9.97 10.13 -4.33
C LEU A 82 -9.52 8.71 -3.96
N GLN A 83 -9.86 8.24 -2.76
CA GLN A 83 -9.58 6.86 -2.36
C GLN A 83 -10.32 5.85 -3.22
N LYS A 84 -11.58 6.13 -3.58
CA LYS A 84 -12.32 5.29 -4.53
C LYS A 84 -11.63 5.27 -5.91
N LEU A 85 -11.22 6.43 -6.41
CA LEU A 85 -10.50 6.52 -7.70
C LEU A 85 -9.19 5.72 -7.67
N ALA A 86 -8.43 5.84 -6.59
CA ALA A 86 -7.21 5.05 -6.40
C ALA A 86 -7.51 3.54 -6.32
N LEU A 87 -8.55 3.15 -5.58
CA LEU A 87 -8.99 1.76 -5.50
C LEU A 87 -9.35 1.21 -6.88
N ASP A 88 -10.13 1.94 -7.66
CA ASP A 88 -10.53 1.54 -9.02
C ASP A 88 -9.28 1.29 -9.90
N ILE A 89 -8.27 2.16 -9.84
CA ILE A 89 -6.99 1.98 -10.57
C ILE A 89 -6.23 0.75 -10.06
N THR A 90 -6.10 0.56 -8.75
CA THR A 90 -5.40 -0.62 -8.20
C THR A 90 -6.13 -1.92 -8.51
N ASN A 91 -7.47 -1.89 -8.56
CA ASN A 91 -8.29 -3.05 -8.94
C ASN A 91 -8.07 -3.41 -10.41
N GLN A 92 -7.97 -2.45 -11.33
CA GLN A 92 -7.66 -2.75 -12.73
C GLN A 92 -6.29 -3.44 -12.87
N ALA A 93 -5.28 -3.00 -12.13
CA ALA A 93 -3.97 -3.66 -12.12
C ALA A 93 -4.06 -5.09 -11.54
N ARG A 94 -4.85 -5.27 -10.47
CA ARG A 94 -5.08 -6.59 -9.86
C ARG A 94 -5.84 -7.52 -10.80
N GLU A 95 -6.90 -7.05 -11.44
CA GLU A 95 -7.70 -7.78 -12.43
C GLU A 95 -6.84 -8.23 -13.62
N PHE A 96 -5.97 -7.35 -14.11
CA PHE A 96 -4.98 -7.73 -15.13
C PHE A 96 -4.10 -8.88 -14.63
N ASN A 97 -3.49 -8.77 -13.46
CA ASN A 97 -2.62 -9.83 -12.94
C ASN A 97 -3.36 -11.17 -12.74
N LEU A 98 -4.59 -11.12 -12.21
CA LEU A 98 -5.42 -12.32 -12.04
C LEU A 98 -5.74 -12.97 -13.39
N ARG A 99 -6.06 -12.17 -14.42
CA ARG A 99 -6.28 -12.65 -15.78
C ARG A 99 -5.03 -13.33 -16.35
N GLU A 100 -3.84 -12.80 -16.06
CA GLU A 100 -2.55 -13.37 -16.48
C GLU A 100 -2.08 -14.55 -15.59
N GLY A 101 -2.92 -15.04 -14.67
CA GLY A 101 -2.66 -16.25 -13.89
C GLY A 101 -2.06 -16.02 -12.50
N MET A 102 -2.02 -14.79 -12.01
CA MET A 102 -1.73 -14.54 -10.59
C MET A 102 -2.80 -15.20 -9.71
N THR A 103 -2.37 -15.77 -8.60
CA THR A 103 -3.25 -16.28 -7.55
C THR A 103 -2.95 -15.61 -6.22
N LYS A 104 -3.82 -15.79 -5.22
CA LYS A 104 -3.65 -15.22 -3.87
C LYS A 104 -2.34 -15.67 -3.21
N GLU A 105 -1.85 -16.86 -3.54
CA GLU A 105 -0.61 -17.42 -3.03
C GLU A 105 0.62 -16.63 -3.46
N ALA A 106 0.53 -15.82 -4.52
CA ALA A 106 1.58 -14.92 -4.94
C ALA A 106 1.78 -13.74 -3.97
N ASP A 107 0.77 -13.38 -3.17
CA ASP A 107 0.87 -12.31 -2.18
C ASP A 107 1.55 -12.80 -0.89
N THR A 108 2.85 -13.11 -1.01
CA THR A 108 3.66 -13.66 0.07
C THR A 108 5.06 -13.05 0.08
N LEU A 109 5.89 -13.49 1.02
CA LEU A 109 7.30 -13.13 1.11
C LEU A 109 8.17 -14.40 1.00
N PRO A 110 9.46 -14.27 0.62
CA PRO A 110 10.40 -15.37 0.72
C PRO A 110 10.44 -15.99 2.12
N LYS A 111 10.58 -17.33 2.20
CA LYS A 111 10.53 -18.09 3.48
C LYS A 111 11.46 -17.55 4.56
N ARG A 112 12.63 -17.02 4.17
CA ARG A 112 13.59 -16.43 5.10
C ARG A 112 13.02 -15.36 6.01
N PHE A 113 12.04 -14.57 5.55
CA PHE A 113 11.41 -13.54 6.39
C PHE A 113 10.63 -14.15 7.58
N PHE A 114 10.15 -15.38 7.44
CA PHE A 114 9.36 -16.09 8.44
C PHE A 114 10.18 -17.07 9.29
N GLU A 115 11.35 -17.48 8.81
CA GLU A 115 12.14 -18.58 9.39
C GLU A 115 13.53 -18.13 9.90
N GLU A 116 14.15 -17.13 9.28
CA GLU A 116 15.48 -16.65 9.66
C GLU A 116 15.36 -15.46 10.64
N LYS A 117 15.99 -15.59 11.82
CA LYS A 117 16.09 -14.49 12.77
C LYS A 117 17.18 -13.52 12.33
N LEU A 118 16.94 -12.22 12.53
CA LEU A 118 17.95 -11.19 12.39
C LEU A 118 19.07 -11.40 13.42
N GLU A 119 20.33 -11.31 12.99
CA GLU A 119 21.50 -11.56 13.84
C GLU A 119 21.63 -10.55 14.99
N ASP A 120 21.23 -9.29 14.75
CA ASP A 120 21.39 -8.18 15.68
C ASP A 120 20.33 -8.15 16.79
N SER A 121 19.11 -8.54 16.47
CA SER A 121 17.92 -8.35 17.31
C SER A 121 17.22 -9.64 17.68
N GLY A 122 17.56 -10.76 17.02
CA GLY A 122 16.90 -12.05 17.19
C GLY A 122 15.44 -12.08 16.70
N LYS A 123 14.98 -11.01 16.05
CA LYS A 123 13.60 -10.87 15.55
C LYS A 123 13.41 -11.65 14.26
N VAL A 124 12.20 -12.16 14.08
CA VAL A 124 11.71 -12.77 12.84
C VAL A 124 10.26 -12.32 12.67
N LEU A 125 9.77 -12.18 11.44
CA LEU A 125 8.37 -11.84 11.20
C LEU A 125 7.51 -13.10 11.40
N PRO A 126 6.65 -13.18 12.43
CA PRO A 126 5.82 -14.35 12.62
C PRO A 126 4.86 -14.51 11.43
N LYS A 127 4.78 -15.73 10.87
CA LYS A 127 3.90 -16.00 9.73
C LYS A 127 2.42 -15.68 10.03
N SER A 128 1.97 -15.95 11.27
CA SER A 128 0.63 -15.60 11.74
C SER A 128 0.34 -14.10 11.73
N GLU A 129 1.32 -13.27 12.09
CA GLU A 129 1.18 -11.81 12.06
C GLU A 129 1.13 -11.29 10.62
N PHE A 130 1.96 -11.86 9.74
CA PHE A 130 1.89 -11.56 8.32
C PHE A 130 0.53 -11.92 7.72
N ASP A 131 0.03 -13.13 8.01
CA ASP A 131 -1.26 -13.60 7.49
C ASP A 131 -2.43 -12.74 8.00
N LYS A 132 -2.36 -12.29 9.26
CA LYS A 132 -3.32 -11.31 9.81
C LYS A 132 -3.27 -9.98 9.06
N MET A 133 -2.07 -9.41 8.86
CA MET A 133 -1.91 -8.15 8.12
C MET A 133 -2.40 -8.25 6.67
N LEU A 134 -2.15 -9.38 6.02
CA LEU A 134 -2.62 -9.65 4.67
C LEU A 134 -4.15 -9.75 4.62
N SER A 135 -4.75 -10.49 5.55
CA SER A 135 -6.21 -10.60 5.70
C SER A 135 -6.86 -9.24 5.97
N ASP A 136 -6.28 -8.42 6.85
CA ASP A 136 -6.76 -7.05 7.10
C ASP A 136 -6.67 -6.17 5.86
N TYR A 137 -5.60 -6.28 5.06
CA TYR A 137 -5.47 -5.54 3.80
C TYR A 137 -6.56 -5.94 2.80
N TYR A 138 -6.80 -7.23 2.62
CA TYR A 138 -7.83 -7.77 1.73
C TYR A 138 -9.23 -7.31 2.12
N ARG A 139 -9.56 -7.44 3.42
CA ARG A 139 -10.82 -6.98 3.98
C ARG A 139 -11.05 -5.49 3.75
N LEU A 140 -10.01 -4.66 3.84
CA LEU A 140 -10.11 -3.22 3.61
C LEU A 140 -10.21 -2.86 2.12
N LYS A 141 -9.62 -3.65 1.22
CA LYS A 141 -9.79 -3.51 -0.24
C LYS A 141 -11.12 -4.08 -0.76
N GLY A 142 -11.79 -4.91 0.02
CA GLY A 142 -12.98 -5.66 -0.42
C GLY A 142 -12.62 -6.81 -1.36
N TRP A 143 -11.46 -7.43 -1.16
CA TRP A 143 -10.98 -8.60 -1.91
C TRP A 143 -11.19 -9.89 -1.11
N ASP A 144 -11.27 -11.03 -1.83
CA ASP A 144 -11.50 -12.38 -1.28
C ASP A 144 -10.22 -13.09 -0.78
#